data_AF-A0A6P7FC02-F1
#
_entry.id   AF-A0A6P7FC02-F1
#
_cell.length_a   1.000
_cell.length_b   1.000
_cell.length_c   1.000
_cell.angle_alpha   90.00
_cell.angle_beta   90.00
_cell.angle_gamma   90.00
#
_symmetry.space_group_name_H-M   'P 1'
#
loop_
_entity.id
_entity.type
_entity.pdbx_description
1 polymer ?
#
loop_
_entity_poly.entity_id
_entity_poly.type
_entity_poly.pdbx_seq_one_letter_code
_entity_poly.pdbx_strand_id
1 'polypeptide(L)'
;MGSAPWNILFLVFIFLAKNSPVGAGSAFLDNSLRIINGRKANIEDHPWIVSLRDFNKVHRCGGSLLNEDTVVTAAHCLQYVFYVYCQAFCKQYFIWL
;
A
#
# COMPACT_ATOMS: atom_id res chain seq x y z
N MET A 1 10.59 -39.71 39.56
CA MET A 1 10.06 -38.32 39.56
C MET A 1 11.05 -37.44 38.81
N GLY A 2 11.00 -37.43 37.47
CA GLY A 2 11.90 -36.62 36.64
C GLY A 2 11.22 -35.31 36.29
N SER A 3 11.52 -34.25 37.05
CA SER A 3 10.98 -32.91 36.82
C SER A 3 11.54 -32.32 35.53
N ALA A 4 10.65 -32.31 34.54
CA ALA A 4 10.66 -31.63 33.25
C ALA A 4 11.84 -30.69 32.92
N PRO A 5 12.60 -30.92 31.82
CA PRO A 5 13.66 -30.04 31.31
C PRO A 5 13.13 -28.73 30.69
N TRP A 6 11.85 -28.41 30.90
CA TRP A 6 11.16 -27.32 30.23
C TRP A 6 11.70 -25.95 30.63
N ASN A 7 12.10 -25.77 31.89
CA ASN A 7 12.74 -24.52 32.33
C ASN A 7 14.09 -24.28 31.65
N ILE A 8 14.85 -25.36 31.42
CA ILE A 8 16.16 -25.28 30.75
C ILE A 8 15.95 -24.94 29.27
N LEU A 9 14.99 -25.61 28.61
CA LEU A 9 14.61 -25.30 27.22
C LEU A 9 14.11 -23.85 27.07
N PHE A 10 13.31 -23.36 28.03
CA PHE A 10 12.82 -21.99 28.04
C PHE A 10 13.95 -20.98 28.19
N LEU A 11 14.92 -21.24 29.08
CA LEU A 11 16.09 -20.38 29.27
C LEU A 11 17.02 -20.37 28.05
N VAL A 12 17.22 -21.53 27.39
CA VAL A 12 18.01 -21.63 26.15
C VAL A 12 17.35 -20.82 25.03
N PHE A 13 16.02 -20.90 24.88
CA PHE A 13 15.30 -20.12 23.87
C PHE A 13 15.42 -18.62 24.09
N ILE A 14 15.31 -18.15 25.34
CA ILE A 14 15.50 -16.73 25.70
C ILE A 14 16.94 -16.28 25.44
N PHE A 15 17.94 -17.10 25.75
CA PHE A 15 19.35 -16.79 25.50
C PHE A 15 19.67 -16.69 24.00
N LEU A 16 19.13 -17.61 23.18
CA LEU A 16 19.28 -17.59 21.72
C LEU A 16 18.57 -16.39 21.09
N ALA A 17 17.37 -16.03 21.57
CA ALA A 17 16.64 -14.88 21.08
C ALA A 17 17.37 -13.55 21.37
N LYS A 18 18.00 -13.42 22.54
CA LYS A 18 18.73 -12.21 22.96
C LYS A 18 20.08 -12.01 22.27
N ASN A 19 20.78 -13.11 21.95
CA ASN A 19 22.08 -13.06 21.26
C ASN A 19 21.95 -13.24 19.75
N SER A 20 20.73 -13.21 19.20
CA SER A 20 20.53 -13.28 17.76
C SER A 20 21.10 -11.99 17.13
N PRO A 21 22.00 -12.09 16.14
CA PRO A 21 22.53 -10.92 15.43
C PRO A 21 21.47 -10.19 14.59
N VAL A 22 20.23 -10.69 14.58
CA VAL A 22 19.06 -10.11 13.87
C VAL A 22 18.49 -8.89 14.62
N GLY A 23 19.25 -8.29 15.54
CA GLY A 23 18.88 -7.14 16.36
C GLY A 23 19.53 -5.81 15.99
N ALA A 24 20.23 -5.71 14.86
CA ALA A 24 20.73 -4.45 14.35
C ALA A 24 20.71 -4.44 12.82
N GLY A 25 19.51 -4.46 12.25
CA GLY A 25 19.31 -3.72 11.02
C GLY A 25 19.58 -2.26 11.37
N SER A 26 20.84 -1.82 11.26
CA SER A 26 21.15 -0.40 11.14
C SER A 26 20.45 0.05 9.88
N ALA A 27 19.20 0.48 10.02
CA ALA A 27 18.56 1.35 9.07
C ALA A 27 19.53 2.52 8.96
N PHE A 28 20.35 2.48 7.93
CA PHE A 28 21.03 3.64 7.41
C PHE A 28 19.89 4.64 7.21
N LEU A 29 19.70 5.53 8.18
CA LEU A 29 18.78 6.67 8.05
C LEU A 29 19.45 7.61 7.08
N ASP A 30 19.55 7.17 5.83
CA ASP A 30 19.87 8.03 4.74
C ASP A 30 18.66 8.93 4.56
N ASN A 31 18.88 10.20 4.84
CA ASN A 31 17.90 11.22 4.52
C ASN A 31 17.65 11.29 2.99
N SER A 32 18.43 10.57 2.16
CA SER A 32 18.20 10.39 0.71
C SER A 32 16.90 9.65 0.35
N LEU A 33 16.35 8.82 1.25
CA LEU A 33 15.07 8.13 1.02
C LEU A 33 13.86 9.07 1.21
N ARG A 34 14.08 10.27 1.75
CA ARG A 34 13.01 11.23 2.00
C ARG A 34 12.61 11.93 0.70
N ILE A 35 11.43 11.59 0.19
CA ILE A 35 10.82 12.29 -0.93
C ILE A 35 10.21 13.61 -0.44
N ILE A 36 10.63 14.74 -1.02
CA ILE A 36 10.07 16.07 -0.75
C ILE A 36 9.33 16.54 -2.00
N ASN A 37 8.06 16.93 -1.88
CA ASN A 37 7.16 17.38 -2.97
C ASN A 37 6.90 16.38 -4.12
N GLY A 38 7.63 15.26 -4.18
CA GLY A 38 7.47 14.25 -5.21
C GLY A 38 7.89 14.75 -6.60
N ARG A 39 7.46 14.00 -7.62
CA ARG A 39 7.65 14.33 -9.04
C ARG A 39 6.34 14.09 -9.78
N LYS A 40 6.13 14.81 -10.87
CA LYS A 40 4.99 14.57 -11.76
C LYS A 40 5.06 13.12 -12.26
N ALA A 41 3.98 12.37 -12.05
CA ALA A 41 3.84 11.01 -12.54
C ALA A 41 3.28 11.00 -13.96
N ASN A 42 3.68 10.02 -14.77
CA ASN A 42 3.00 9.69 -16.00
C ASN A 42 1.85 8.71 -15.69
N ILE A 43 0.73 8.85 -16.40
CA ILE A 43 -0.42 7.96 -16.20
C ILE A 43 -0.14 6.52 -16.65
N GLU A 44 0.74 6.36 -17.65
CA GLU A 44 1.18 5.05 -18.14
C GLU A 44 1.94 4.24 -17.08
N ASP A 45 2.62 4.93 -16.13
CA ASP A 45 3.37 4.27 -15.07
C ASP A 45 2.46 3.76 -13.94
N HIS A 46 1.27 4.34 -13.81
CA HIS A 46 0.30 4.08 -12.74
C HIS A 46 -1.15 4.05 -13.26
N PRO A 47 -1.47 3.15 -14.20
CA PRO A 47 -2.74 3.16 -14.94
C PRO A 47 -3.97 2.87 -14.07
N TRP A 48 -3.77 2.27 -12.89
CA TRP A 48 -4.84 2.00 -11.93
C TRP A 48 -5.32 3.26 -11.19
N ILE A 49 -4.64 4.41 -11.28
CA ILE A 49 -5.03 5.62 -10.56
C ILE A 49 -6.27 6.25 -11.19
N VAL A 50 -7.32 6.45 -10.38
CA VAL A 50 -8.58 7.05 -10.83
C VAL A 50 -8.92 8.34 -10.09
N SER A 51 -9.68 9.21 -10.76
CA SER A 51 -10.21 10.45 -10.20
C SER A 51 -11.72 10.33 -9.95
N LEU A 52 -12.12 10.36 -8.68
CA LEU A 52 -13.53 10.45 -8.30
C LEU A 52 -13.99 11.91 -8.37
N ARG A 53 -15.05 12.15 -9.14
CA ARG A 53 -15.54 13.49 -9.46
C ARG A 53 -17.00 13.66 -9.08
N ASP A 54 -17.40 14.87 -8.68
CA ASP A 54 -18.81 15.18 -8.42
C ASP A 54 -19.62 15.38 -9.72
N PHE A 55 -20.91 15.68 -9.59
CA PHE A 55 -21.79 16.00 -10.74
C PHE A 55 -21.29 17.17 -11.60
N ASN A 56 -20.48 18.06 -11.02
CA ASN A 56 -19.86 19.18 -11.73
C ASN A 56 -18.53 18.79 -12.39
N LYS A 57 -18.18 17.50 -12.41
CA LYS A 57 -16.93 16.94 -12.95
C LYS A 57 -15.67 17.46 -12.25
N VAL A 58 -15.77 17.93 -11.01
CA VAL A 58 -14.65 18.41 -10.21
C VAL A 58 -14.01 17.24 -9.45
N HIS A 59 -12.68 17.17 -9.39
CA HIS A 59 -11.96 16.16 -8.61
C HIS A 59 -12.20 16.33 -7.11
N ARG A 60 -12.53 15.24 -6.42
CA ARG A 60 -12.83 15.26 -4.98
C ARG A 60 -12.00 14.23 -4.21
N CYS A 61 -11.81 13.06 -4.81
CA CYS A 61 -11.05 11.97 -4.22
C CYS A 61 -10.29 11.16 -5.28
N GLY A 62 -9.33 10.36 -4.81
CA GLY A 62 -8.66 9.33 -5.60
C GLY A 62 -9.21 7.92 -5.35
N GLY A 63 -8.75 6.97 -6.15
CA GLY A 63 -9.01 5.55 -5.97
C GLY A 63 -8.02 4.71 -6.77
N SER A 64 -8.17 3.39 -6.70
CA SER A 64 -7.40 2.43 -7.49
C SER A 64 -8.32 1.43 -8.18
N LEU A 65 -8.12 1.24 -9.48
CA LEU A 65 -8.84 0.24 -10.27
C LEU A 65 -8.38 -1.16 -9.86
N LEU A 66 -9.32 -1.98 -9.36
CA LEU A 66 -9.05 -3.35 -8.94
C LEU A 66 -9.26 -4.34 -10.09
N ASN A 67 -10.27 -4.10 -10.92
CA ASN A 67 -10.62 -4.86 -12.11
C ASN A 67 -11.43 -3.94 -13.07
N GLU A 68 -12.07 -4.49 -14.10
CA GLU A 68 -12.75 -3.72 -15.16
C GLU A 68 -13.88 -2.79 -14.66
N ASP A 69 -14.53 -3.11 -13.54
CA ASP A 69 -15.73 -2.41 -13.05
C ASP A 69 -15.66 -2.01 -11.58
N THR A 70 -14.58 -2.36 -10.88
CA THR A 70 -14.43 -2.15 -9.44
C THR A 70 -13.28 -1.21 -9.14
N VAL A 71 -13.57 -0.14 -8.40
CA VAL A 71 -12.59 0.80 -7.86
C VAL A 71 -12.58 0.72 -6.34
N VAL A 72 -11.38 0.58 -5.76
CA VAL A 72 -11.15 0.71 -4.34
C VAL A 72 -10.88 2.17 -4.00
N THR A 73 -11.58 2.69 -2.98
CA THR A 73 -11.41 4.05 -2.46
C THR A 73 -11.68 4.10 -0.96
N ALA A 74 -11.45 5.25 -0.34
CA ALA A 74 -11.73 5.46 1.07
C ALA A 74 -13.24 5.63 1.31
N ALA A 75 -13.75 5.11 2.43
CA ALA A 75 -15.17 5.19 2.76
C ALA A 75 -15.72 6.63 2.86
N HIS A 76 -14.91 7.59 3.33
CA HIS A 76 -15.32 9.00 3.39
C HIS A 76 -15.51 9.62 1.99
N CYS A 77 -14.90 9.04 0.96
CA CYS A 77 -15.11 9.41 -0.43
C CYS A 77 -16.41 8.83 -1.01
N LEU A 78 -17.36 8.32 -0.21
CA LEU A 78 -18.68 7.90 -0.67
C LEU A 78 -19.82 8.77 -0.12
N GLN A 79 -19.49 9.78 0.70
CA GLN A 79 -20.48 10.69 1.30
C GLN A 79 -21.15 11.62 0.28
N TYR A 80 -20.55 11.79 -0.89
CA TYR A 80 -21.11 12.52 -2.00
C TYR A 80 -21.22 11.54 -3.17
N VAL A 81 -22.29 11.63 -3.97
CA VAL A 81 -22.41 10.77 -5.15
C VAL A 81 -21.34 11.22 -6.15
N PHE A 82 -20.33 10.37 -6.36
CA PHE A 82 -19.21 10.66 -7.25
C PHE A 82 -19.27 9.76 -8.50
N TYR A 83 -19.05 10.35 -9.66
CA TYR A 83 -18.73 9.62 -10.88
C TYR A 83 -17.27 9.20 -10.85
N VAL A 84 -17.00 7.94 -11.24
CA VAL A 84 -15.65 7.45 -11.46
C VAL A 84 -15.19 7.97 -12.82
N TYR A 85 -14.19 8.85 -12.81
CA TYR A 85 -13.54 9.32 -14.04
C TYR A 85 -12.12 8.75 -14.11
N CYS A 86 -11.92 7.84 -15.05
CA CYS A 86 -10.58 7.34 -15.37
C CYS A 86 -9.96 8.28 -16.41
N GLN A 87 -8.94 9.04 -16.03
CA GLN A 87 -8.38 10.09 -16.90
C GLN A 87 -7.45 9.56 -17.99
N ALA A 88 -7.15 8.27 -17.98
CA ALA A 88 -6.78 7.49 -19.16
C ALA A 88 -6.93 6.00 -18.75
N PHE A 89 -7.28 5.12 -19.69
CA PHE A 89 -7.21 3.66 -19.54
C PHE A 89 -8.19 2.90 -18.59
N CYS A 90 -9.40 3.36 -18.27
CA CYS A 90 -10.41 2.39 -17.75
C CYS A 90 -10.81 1.34 -18.81
N LYS A 91 -10.50 1.58 -20.09
CA LYS A 91 -10.90 0.71 -21.21
C LYS A 91 -9.78 0.32 -22.18
N GLN A 92 -8.58 0.88 -22.08
CA GLN A 92 -7.65 0.81 -23.21
C GLN A 92 -6.69 -0.40 -23.18
N TYR A 93 -6.85 -1.32 -22.23
CA TYR A 93 -6.24 -2.66 -22.29
C TYR A 93 -7.24 -3.81 -22.50
N PHE A 94 -8.52 -3.51 -22.80
CA PHE A 94 -9.53 -4.52 -23.18
C PHE A 94 -10.21 -4.22 -24.51
N ILE A 95 -9.48 -3.62 -25.46
CA ILE A 95 -9.71 -3.86 -26.88
C ILE A 95 -8.50 -4.65 -27.37
N TRP A 96 -8.69 -5.97 -27.52
CA TRP A 96 -7.89 -6.76 -28.44
C TRP A 96 -8.24 -6.29 -29.87
N LEU A 97 -7.60 -5.22 -30.34
CA LEU A 97 -7.33 -4.91 -31.74
C LEU A 97 -5.95 -4.26 -31.84
#